data_AF-X0SM03-F1
#
_entry.id   AF-X0SM03-F1
#
_cell.length_a   1.000
_cell.length_b   1.000
_cell.length_c   1.000
_cell.angle_alpha   90.00
_cell.angle_beta   90.00
_cell.angle_gamma   90.00
#
_symmetry.space_group_name_H-M   'P 1'
#
loop_
_entity.id
_entity.type
_entity.pdbx_description
1 polymer ?
#
loop_
_entity_poly.entity_id
_entity_poly.type
_entity_poly.pdbx_seq_one_letter_code
_entity_poly.pdbx_strand_id
1 'polypeptide(L)' 'DVGINRILKNQADPELLKWRKEDFKKKGTTLIGDVNFLEVEPKASYITPVPGGVGPMTIAMLLKNTLKAAKMQLGLKL' A
#
# COMPACT_ATOMS: atom_id res chain seq x y z
N ASP A 1 -5.41 -2.82 -5.83
CA ASP A 1 -4.51 -1.87 -5.15
C ASP A 1 -3.44 -1.47 -6.14
N VAL A 2 -2.96 -0.23 -6.11
CA VAL A 2 -1.95 0.26 -7.06
C VAL A 2 -0.55 0.03 -6.50
N GLY A 3 0.36 -0.46 -7.35
CA GLY A 3 1.77 -0.63 -6.98
C GLY A 3 2.03 -1.61 -5.84
N ILE A 4 1.28 -2.73 -5.77
CA ILE A 4 1.51 -3.80 -4.79
C ILE A 4 1.73 -5.13 -5.51
N ASN A 5 2.77 -5.84 -5.10
CA ASN A 5 3.08 -7.20 -5.51
C ASN A 5 3.01 -8.16 -4.32
N ARG A 6 2.57 -9.38 -4.57
CA ARG A 6 2.60 -10.46 -3.56
C ARG A 6 3.82 -11.33 -3.81
N ILE A 7 4.60 -11.56 -2.76
CA ILE A 7 5.79 -12.40 -2.81
C ILE A 7 5.59 -13.63 -1.95
N LEU A 8 5.87 -14.80 -2.52
CA LEU A 8 5.94 -16.07 -1.81
C LEU A 8 7.31 -16.23 -1.14
N LYS A 9 7.39 -17.01 -0.06
CA LYS A 9 8.63 -17.23 0.69
C LYS A 9 9.80 -17.73 -0.18
N ASN A 10 9.54 -18.54 -1.21
CA ASN A 10 10.57 -19.06 -2.11
C ASN A 10 11.04 -18.06 -3.19
N GLN A 11 10.36 -16.92 -3.32
CA GLN A 11 10.69 -15.85 -4.26
C GLN A 11 11.35 -14.65 -3.57
N ALA A 12 11.33 -14.61 -2.23
CA ALA A 12 11.88 -13.52 -1.45
C ALA A 12 13.40 -13.65 -1.32
N ASP A 13 14.10 -12.53 -1.49
CA ASP A 13 15.52 -12.44 -1.16
C ASP A 13 15.73 -12.55 0.38
N PRO A 14 16.97 -12.83 0.84
CA PRO A 14 17.27 -13.00 2.26
C PRO A 14 16.95 -11.77 3.13
N GLU A 15 17.08 -10.57 2.57
CA GLU A 15 16.85 -9.33 3.30
C GLU A 15 15.36 -9.11 3.55
N LEU A 16 14.53 -9.34 2.52
CA LEU A 16 13.08 -9.32 2.62
C LEU A 16 12.55 -10.40 3.58
N LEU A 17 13.11 -11.62 3.54
CA LEU A 17 12.77 -12.70 4.48
C LEU A 17 13.05 -12.32 5.93
N LYS A 18 14.17 -11.63 6.18
CA LYS A 18 14.54 -11.14 7.50
C LYS A 18 13.61 -10.00 7.95
N TRP A 19 13.37 -9.03 7.07
CA TRP A 19 12.54 -7.87 7.35
C TRP A 19 11.07 -8.24 7.63
N ARG A 20 10.51 -9.17 6.87
CA ARG A 20 9.09 -9.56 6.93
C ARG A 20 8.87 -10.95 7.48
N LYS A 21 9.75 -11.39 8.40
CA LYS A 21 9.75 -12.74 8.99
C LYS A 21 8.38 -13.16 9.52
N GLU A 22 7.68 -12.28 10.23
CA GLU A 22 6.38 -12.58 10.83
C GLU A 22 5.27 -12.75 9.79
N ASP A 23 5.29 -11.98 8.70
CA ASP A 23 4.31 -12.13 7.61
C ASP A 23 4.45 -13.52 6.97
N PHE A 24 5.68 -13.91 6.63
CA PHE A 24 5.96 -15.21 6.06
C PHE A 24 5.65 -16.36 7.03
N LYS A 25 5.88 -16.17 8.34
CA LYS A 25 5.53 -17.16 9.37
C LYS A 25 4.01 -17.35 9.46
N LYS A 26 3.23 -16.27 9.39
CA LYS A 26 1.77 -16.30 9.54
C LYS A 26 1.02 -16.71 8.27
N LYS A 27 1.45 -16.19 7.11
CA LYS A 27 0.70 -16.28 5.84
C LYS A 27 1.47 -16.96 4.70
N GLY A 28 2.75 -17.31 4.88
CA GLY A 28 3.62 -17.83 3.82
C GLY A 28 3.95 -16.82 2.71
N THR A 29 3.38 -15.61 2.78
CA THR A 29 3.46 -14.56 1.77
C THR A 29 3.48 -13.19 2.44
N THR A 30 4.05 -12.19 1.77
CA THR A 30 3.95 -10.78 2.17
C THR A 30 3.55 -9.93 0.97
N LEU A 31 3.05 -8.73 1.25
CA LEU A 31 2.77 -7.70 0.25
C LEU A 31 3.92 -6.68 0.29
N ILE A 32 4.45 -6.37 -0.89
CA ILE A 32 5.49 -5.37 -1.12
C ILE A 32 5.03 -4.34 -2.14
N GLY A 33 5.60 -3.14 -2.08
CA GLY A 33 5.37 -2.11 -3.07
C GLY A 33 6.41 -2.12 -4.19
N ASP A 34 6.32 -1.14 -5.09
CA ASP A 34 7.29 -0.97 -6.19
C ASP A 34 8.64 -0.38 -5.71
N VAL A 35 8.69 0.15 -4.49
CA VAL A 35 9.89 0.80 -3.92
C VAL A 35 10.66 -0.19 -3.03
N ASN A 36 11.98 -0.25 -3.20
CA ASN A 36 12.87 -0.90 -2.24
C ASN A 36 12.91 -0.10 -0.92
N PHE A 37 12.03 -0.45 0.01
CA PHE A 37 11.79 0.33 1.22
C PHE A 37 13.05 0.49 2.08
N LEU A 38 13.83 -0.59 2.27
CA LEU A 38 15.03 -0.57 3.12
C LEU A 38 16.14 0.33 2.59
N GLU A 39 16.27 0.44 1.26
CA GLU A 39 17.28 1.29 0.63
C GLU A 39 16.88 2.77 0.61
N VAL A 40 15.57 3.05 0.53
CA VAL A 40 15.03 4.40 0.37
C VAL A 40 14.69 5.06 1.71
N GLU A 41 14.30 4.29 2.72
CA GLU A 41 13.98 4.76 4.08
C GLU A 41 15.04 5.72 4.67
N PRO A 42 16.37 5.44 4.62
CA PRO A 42 17.36 6.36 5.18
C PRO A 42 17.59 7.63 4.35
N LYS A 43 17.11 7.67 3.10
CA LYS A 43 17.30 8.81 2.17
C LYS A 43 16.07 9.72 2.13
N ALA A 44 14.88 9.19 2.41
CA ALA A 44 13.62 9.91 2.26
C ALA A 44 13.20 10.64 3.55
N SER A 45 12.73 11.89 3.43
CA SER A 45 12.15 12.61 4.57
C SER A 45 10.77 12.06 4.98
N TYR A 46 10.03 11.50 4.02
CA TYR A 46 8.75 10.83 4.23
C TYR A 46 8.64 9.65 3.28
N ILE A 47 8.12 8.52 3.76
CA ILE A 47 7.94 7.30 2.97
C ILE A 47 6.63 6.62 3.36
N THR A 48 5.85 6.19 2.37
CA THR A 48 4.59 5.46 2.61
C THR A 48 4.85 3.95 2.57
N PRO A 49 4.60 3.20 3.65
CA PRO A 49 4.86 1.76 3.68
C PRO A 49 3.86 0.99 2.84
N VAL A 50 4.27 -0.20 2.38
CA VAL A 50 3.37 -1.21 1.83
C VAL A 50 3.50 -2.47 2.69
N PRO A 51 2.39 -3.06 3.19
CA PRO A 51 1.03 -2.54 3.15
C PRO A 51 0.85 -1.37 4.13
N GLY A 52 -0.33 -0.72 4.07
CA GLY A 52 -0.71 0.33 5.02
C GLY A 52 -0.49 1.77 4.54
N GLY A 53 -0.01 1.97 3.32
CA GLY A 53 0.18 3.29 2.70
C GLY A 53 -1.02 3.75 1.89
N VAL A 54 -0.87 3.77 0.56
CA VAL A 54 -1.82 4.42 -0.36
C VAL A 54 -3.15 3.69 -0.55
N GLY A 55 -3.23 2.39 -0.25
CA GLY A 55 -4.43 1.57 -0.47
C GLY A 55 -5.68 2.11 0.23
N PRO A 56 -5.66 2.31 1.57
CA PRO A 56 -6.78 2.92 2.31
C PRO A 56 -7.16 4.32 1.81
N MET A 57 -6.17 5.16 1.48
CA MET A 57 -6.43 6.50 0.94
C MET A 57 -7.07 6.47 -0.44
N THR A 58 -6.73 5.49 -1.28
CA THR A 58 -7.34 5.30 -2.60
C THR A 58 -8.83 5.02 -2.45
N ILE A 59 -9.21 4.14 -1.52
CA ILE A 59 -10.62 3.84 -1.23
C ILE A 59 -11.33 5.09 -0.70
N ALA A 60 -10.74 5.79 0.27
CA ALA A 60 -11.32 6.99 0.83
C ALA A 60 -11.54 8.09 -0.22
N MET A 61 -10.58 8.28 -1.13
CA MET A 61 -10.67 9.28 -2.20
C MET A 61 -11.69 8.88 -3.27
N LEU A 62 -11.81 7.59 -3.61
CA LEU A 62 -12.88 7.12 -4.47
C LEU A 62 -14.25 7.46 -3.87
N LEU A 63 -14.48 7.13 -2.59
CA LEU A 63 -15.74 7.42 -1.90
C LEU A 63 -16.02 8.92 -1.80
N LYS A 64 -15.00 9.73 -1.48
CA LYS A 64 -15.10 11.19 -1.44
C LYS A 64 -15.53 11.75 -2.80
N ASN A 65 -14.91 11.27 -3.88
CA ASN A 65 -15.22 11.72 -5.24
C ASN A 65 -16.62 11.28 -5.67
N THR A 66 -17.02 10.05 -5.34
CA THR A 66 -18.39 9.56 -5.58
C THR A 66 -19.43 10.40 -4.85
N LEU A 67 -19.20 10.71 -3.57
CA LEU A 67 -20.08 11.59 -2.80
C LEU A 67 -20.15 13.00 -3.40
N LYS A 68 -19.01 13.55 -3.84
CA LYS A 68 -18.95 14.84 -4.53
C LYS A 68 -19.79 14.84 -5.80
N ALA A 69 -19.65 13.81 -6.64
CA ALA A 69 -20.40 13.65 -7.88
C ALA A 69 -21.92 13.54 -7.61
N ALA A 70 -22.32 12.75 -6.60
CA ALA A 70 -23.72 12.61 -6.21
C ALA A 70 -24.33 13.95 -5.74
N LYS A 71 -23.60 14.73 -4.93
CA LYS A 71 -24.04 16.08 -4.53
C LYS A 71 -24.24 17.00 -5.73
N MET A 72 -23.30 16.97 -6.69
CA MET A 72 -23.38 17.77 -7.91
C MET A 72 -24.60 17.37 -8.77
N GLN A 73 -24.86 16.06 -8.91
CA GLN A 73 -26.00 15.55 -9.67
C GLN A 73 -27.35 15.97 -9.05
N LEU A 74 -27.41 16.07 -7.71
CA LEU A 74 -28.60 16.52 -6.98
C LEU A 74 -28.71 18.04 -6.83
N GLY A 75 -27.78 18.82 -7.38
CA GLY A 75 -27.77 20.28 -7.25
C GLY A 75 -27.45 20.79 -5.84
N LEU A 76 -26.87 19.95 -4.97
CA LEU A 76 -26.46 20.33 -3.62
C LEU A 76 -25.15 21.12 -3.68
N LYS A 77 -25.09 22.27 -2.99
CA LYS A 77 -23.86 23.07 -2.89
C LYS A 77 -22.74 22.28 -2.22
N LEU A 78 -21.53 22.40 -2.77
CA LEU A 78 -20.30 21.75 -2.32
C LEU A 78 -19.76 22.38 -1.03
#